data_AF-A0A2D5BSB7-F1
#
_entry.id   AF-A0A2D5BSB7-F1
#
_cell.length_a   1.000
_cell.length_b   1.000
_cell.length_c   1.000
_cell.angle_alpha   90.00
_cell.angle_beta   90.00
_cell.angle_gamma   90.00
#
_symmetry.space_group_name_H-M   'P 1'
#
loop_
_entity.id
_entity.type
_entity.pdbx_description
1 polymer ?
#
loop_
_entity_poly.entity_id
_entity_poly.type
_entity_poly.pdbx_seq_one_letter_code
_entity_poly.pdbx_strand_id
1 'polypeptide(L)'
;MGVVMGDRERRPGEDPSLPAERPADGGGVVGRHMEGIEATMKLQAEILKRLHDQQEDMGKALKDSSRSEMMIQSTRSLNDSFSGMKRVQETLIDRLGSNEGRRKWMAVGLLLGCAVIAGAVIWGVDALGEQVEATGRRLEKPNADPVADAALTEIQGMRDRLEQMEGRDQAMFLDRLDKLQDRVQRLQAERLQVERDRDRAREELGAGKADRLRVGEERDEARDELDVSRKAMARLVAQALADQRLLSELNDVIATLKRGEVGAALRAESAPPVVKPATTATDTAGAGEVAVAAGEAAGDPPDAPKPAAVRVVTPTFLSDLNRLLARHRGGESYTLVTASSFDTDGLYEVVLEVRGRDGSLAKTVRAEKMGFELAAAGGFLEMGFQIGHIEFRHGISRTVKSPFFNDRYQIVVLGVGQQDWLGAKLAFLKVK
;
A
#
# COMPACT_ATOMS: atom_id res chain seq x y z
N MET A 1 51.73 -27.70 -23.76
CA MET A 1 51.73 -26.60 -24.75
C MET A 1 50.71 -25.58 -24.29
N GLY A 2 50.96 -24.33 -23.97
CA GLY A 2 52.18 -23.55 -23.80
C GLY A 2 51.81 -22.38 -22.86
N VAL A 3 52.75 -22.03 -21.97
CA VAL A 3 52.68 -20.93 -21.00
C VAL A 3 52.98 -19.62 -21.71
N VAL A 4 52.24 -18.53 -21.42
CA VAL A 4 52.78 -17.16 -21.53
C VAL A 4 52.17 -16.28 -20.43
N MET A 5 52.99 -16.01 -19.41
CA MET A 5 52.90 -14.82 -18.56
C MET A 5 53.35 -13.60 -19.36
N GLY A 6 52.70 -12.45 -19.16
CA GLY A 6 53.13 -11.16 -19.68
C GLY A 6 53.26 -10.14 -18.55
N ASP A 7 54.48 -10.03 -18.03
CA ASP A 7 54.98 -8.88 -17.27
C ASP A 7 54.81 -7.59 -18.07
N ARG A 8 54.38 -6.51 -17.41
CA ARG A 8 54.67 -5.15 -17.88
C ARG A 8 55.24 -4.30 -16.75
N GLU A 9 56.51 -4.03 -16.97
CA GLU A 9 57.45 -3.18 -16.24
C GLU A 9 56.88 -1.80 -15.92
N ARG A 10 57.09 -1.38 -14.66
CA ARG A 10 57.21 0.03 -14.29
C ARG A 10 58.59 0.52 -14.73
N ARG A 11 58.65 1.65 -15.45
CA ARG A 11 59.86 2.48 -15.53
C ARG A 11 59.64 3.81 -14.79
N PRO A 12 60.60 4.23 -13.95
CA PRO A 12 60.61 5.53 -13.29
C PRO A 12 61.46 6.54 -14.06
N GLY A 13 61.08 7.83 -14.00
CA GLY A 13 61.94 8.95 -14.37
C GLY A 13 61.41 9.81 -15.51
N GLU A 14 60.73 10.90 -15.18
CA GLU A 14 60.71 12.09 -16.03
C GLU A 14 60.51 13.32 -15.12
N ASP A 15 61.55 14.15 -15.07
CA ASP A 15 61.61 15.42 -14.34
C ASP A 15 60.71 16.50 -15.00
N PRO A 16 60.22 17.47 -14.21
CA PRO A 16 59.29 18.49 -14.67
C PRO A 16 59.99 19.53 -15.55
N SER A 17 59.76 19.46 -16.86
CA SER A 17 60.16 20.51 -17.80
C SER A 17 59.16 21.67 -17.76
N LEU A 18 59.66 22.86 -17.44
CA LEU A 18 58.93 24.13 -17.48
C LEU A 18 58.31 24.41 -18.86
N PRO A 19 57.14 25.07 -18.93
CA PRO A 19 56.49 25.37 -20.20
C PRO A 19 57.24 26.46 -20.97
N ALA A 20 57.64 26.14 -22.20
CA ALA A 20 58.15 27.08 -23.17
C ALA A 20 57.07 28.08 -23.61
N GLU A 21 57.44 29.36 -23.64
CA GLU A 21 56.67 30.46 -24.23
C GLU A 21 56.29 30.12 -25.68
N ARG A 22 55.00 30.30 -26.01
CA ARG A 22 54.53 30.32 -27.41
C ARG A 22 53.90 31.66 -27.75
N PRO A 23 54.08 32.11 -29.00
CA PRO A 23 53.98 33.49 -29.42
C PRO A 23 52.53 33.93 -29.60
N ALA A 24 52.33 35.23 -29.43
CA ALA A 24 51.10 35.93 -29.75
C ALA A 24 50.80 35.81 -31.26
N ASP A 25 49.78 35.01 -31.59
CA ASP A 25 49.18 35.00 -32.92
C ASP A 25 47.80 35.67 -32.83
N GLY A 26 47.77 36.91 -33.32
CA GLY A 26 46.59 37.75 -33.41
C GLY A 26 45.75 37.36 -34.62
N GLY A 27 44.81 36.43 -34.43
CA GLY A 27 43.91 35.97 -35.48
C GLY A 27 42.51 35.67 -34.97
N GLY A 28 41.61 36.65 -35.06
CA GLY A 28 40.18 36.43 -35.30
C GLY A 28 39.33 35.78 -34.21
N VAL A 29 38.99 36.52 -33.16
CA VAL A 29 37.99 36.13 -32.13
C VAL A 29 36.61 35.80 -32.75
N VAL A 30 36.28 36.32 -33.93
CA VAL A 30 34.98 36.09 -34.59
C VAL A 30 34.86 34.67 -35.21
N GLY A 31 35.97 34.01 -35.58
CA GLY A 31 35.95 32.67 -36.17
C GLY A 31 35.61 31.56 -35.17
N ARG A 32 36.13 31.64 -33.94
CA ARG A 32 35.85 30.63 -32.88
C ARG A 32 34.41 30.64 -32.38
N HIS A 33 33.71 31.78 -32.47
CA HIS A 33 32.31 31.84 -32.07
C HIS A 33 31.38 31.18 -33.09
N MET A 34 31.73 31.17 -34.39
CA MET A 34 30.96 30.48 -35.42
C MET A 34 31.08 28.95 -35.31
N GLU A 35 32.28 28.41 -35.04
CA GLU A 35 32.47 26.96 -34.80
C GLU A 35 31.70 26.48 -33.55
N GLY A 36 31.62 27.31 -32.50
CA GLY A 36 30.82 27.01 -31.31
C GLY A 36 29.31 26.96 -31.58
N ILE A 37 28.81 27.78 -32.51
CA ILE A 37 27.39 27.80 -32.90
C ILE A 37 27.05 26.58 -33.76
N GLU A 38 27.93 26.17 -34.69
CA GLU A 38 27.69 24.97 -35.49
C GLU A 38 27.69 23.70 -34.61
N ALA A 39 28.63 23.59 -33.67
CA ALA A 39 28.70 22.47 -32.73
C ALA A 39 27.45 22.37 -31.84
N THR A 40 26.93 23.51 -31.38
CA THR A 40 25.71 23.55 -30.56
C THR A 40 24.45 23.26 -31.38
N MET A 41 24.37 23.71 -32.63
CA MET A 41 23.25 23.37 -33.53
C MET A 41 23.21 21.87 -33.88
N LYS A 42 24.38 21.24 -34.13
CA LYS A 42 24.45 19.77 -34.32
C LYS A 42 23.99 19.02 -33.08
N LEU A 43 24.39 19.46 -31.88
CA LEU A 43 23.97 18.85 -30.62
C LEU A 43 22.45 18.99 -30.41
N GLN A 44 21.87 20.16 -30.72
CA GLN A 44 20.42 20.38 -30.64
C GLN A 44 19.64 19.50 -31.62
N ALA A 45 20.14 19.33 -32.85
CA ALA A 45 19.52 18.44 -33.83
C ALA A 45 19.57 16.96 -33.40
N GLU A 46 20.67 16.53 -32.78
CA GLU A 46 20.81 15.17 -32.27
C GLU A 46 19.91 14.89 -31.06
N ILE A 47 19.73 15.88 -30.18
CA ILE A 47 18.80 15.79 -29.04
C ILE A 47 17.35 15.71 -29.54
N LEU A 48 16.97 16.53 -30.53
CA LEU A 48 15.63 16.50 -31.12
C LEU A 48 15.35 15.16 -31.81
N LYS A 49 16.35 14.59 -32.50
CA LYS A 49 16.24 13.27 -33.11
C LYS A 49 16.05 12.17 -32.07
N ARG A 50 16.85 12.16 -30.99
CA ARG A 50 16.68 11.20 -29.88
C ARG A 50 15.32 11.33 -29.19
N LEU A 51 14.81 12.54 -29.03
CA LEU A 51 13.48 12.77 -28.46
C LEU A 51 12.37 12.23 -29.36
N HIS A 52 12.49 12.41 -30.68
CA HIS A 52 11.52 11.88 -31.63
C HIS A 52 11.53 10.35 -31.66
N ASP A 53 12.72 9.73 -31.69
CA ASP A 53 12.88 8.28 -31.65
C ASP A 53 12.31 7.70 -30.33
N GLN A 54 12.54 8.38 -29.20
CA GLN A 54 12.00 8.00 -27.90
C GLN A 54 10.46 8.14 -27.82
N GLN A 55 9.87 9.14 -28.49
CA GLN A 55 8.42 9.30 -28.58
C GLN A 55 7.78 8.23 -29.47
N GLU A 56 8.43 7.84 -30.56
CA GLU A 56 7.96 6.77 -31.44
C GLU A 56 7.96 5.42 -30.71
N ASP A 57 9.01 5.11 -29.96
CA ASP A 57 9.11 3.89 -29.16
C ASP A 57 8.11 3.87 -28.00
N MET A 58 7.88 5.01 -27.34
CA MET A 58 6.78 5.15 -26.37
C MET A 58 5.41 4.93 -27.02
N GLY A 59 5.19 5.42 -28.24
CA GLY A 59 3.95 5.21 -28.98
C GLY A 59 3.69 3.75 -29.33
N LYS A 60 4.74 3.00 -29.69
CA LYS A 60 4.68 1.54 -29.93
C LYS A 60 4.43 0.77 -28.63
N ALA A 61 5.14 1.09 -27.56
CA ALA A 61 4.96 0.47 -26.25
C ALA A 61 3.56 0.72 -25.65
N LEU A 62 2.97 1.90 -25.89
CA LEU A 62 1.60 2.22 -25.46
C LEU A 62 0.53 1.43 -26.24
N LYS A 63 0.74 1.19 -27.54
CA LYS A 63 -0.16 0.34 -28.35
C LYS A 63 -0.13 -1.12 -27.88
N ASP A 64 1.05 -1.65 -27.57
CA ASP A 64 1.19 -3.02 -27.06
C ASP A 64 0.67 -3.14 -25.62
N SER A 65 0.89 -2.11 -24.79
CA SER A 65 0.34 -2.05 -23.42
C SER A 65 -1.19 -1.95 -23.40
N SER A 66 -1.82 -1.21 -24.31
CA SER A 66 -3.29 -1.13 -24.37
C SER A 66 -3.93 -2.47 -24.77
N ARG A 67 -3.22 -3.26 -25.59
CA ARG A 67 -3.67 -4.58 -26.02
C ARG A 67 -3.47 -5.63 -24.92
N SER A 68 -2.39 -5.52 -24.15
CA SER A 68 -2.16 -6.39 -22.98
C SER A 68 -3.09 -6.03 -21.80
N GLU A 69 -3.46 -4.76 -21.64
CA GLU A 69 -4.37 -4.29 -20.58
C GLU A 69 -5.81 -4.81 -20.77
N MET A 70 -6.28 -4.93 -22.02
CA MET A 70 -7.56 -5.55 -22.34
C MET A 70 -7.57 -7.06 -22.04
N MET A 71 -6.48 -7.77 -22.33
CA MET A 71 -6.34 -9.20 -21.96
C MET A 71 -6.20 -9.40 -20.45
N ILE A 72 -5.46 -8.53 -19.75
CA ILE A 72 -5.28 -8.60 -18.30
C ILE A 72 -6.60 -8.31 -17.57
N GLN A 73 -7.41 -7.34 -18.03
CA GLN A 73 -8.75 -7.09 -17.47
C GLN A 73 -9.68 -8.30 -17.63
N SER A 74 -9.68 -8.94 -18.80
CA SER A 74 -10.47 -10.16 -19.04
C SER A 74 -10.02 -11.35 -18.17
N THR A 75 -8.73 -11.44 -17.85
CA THR A 75 -8.21 -12.53 -17.01
C THR A 75 -8.48 -12.27 -15.53
N ARG A 76 -8.49 -10.99 -15.11
CA ARG A 76 -8.79 -10.56 -13.73
C ARG A 76 -10.26 -10.78 -13.38
N SER A 77 -11.20 -10.49 -14.29
CA SER A 77 -12.63 -10.74 -14.08
C SER A 77 -12.98 -12.23 -13.96
N LEU A 78 -12.24 -13.10 -14.67
CA LEU A 78 -12.36 -14.55 -14.53
C LEU A 78 -11.81 -15.04 -13.19
N ASN A 79 -10.64 -14.54 -12.77
CA ASN A 79 -10.04 -14.92 -11.50
C ASN A 79 -10.85 -14.43 -10.27
N ASP A 80 -11.47 -13.26 -10.36
CA ASP A 80 -12.37 -12.75 -9.32
C ASP A 80 -13.66 -13.58 -9.23
N SER A 81 -14.14 -14.10 -10.37
CA SER A 81 -15.31 -15.01 -10.41
C SER A 81 -15.00 -16.38 -9.77
N PHE A 82 -13.80 -16.93 -9.99
CA PHE A 82 -13.36 -18.18 -9.33
C PHE A 82 -13.10 -17.99 -7.83
N SER A 83 -12.57 -16.84 -7.42
CA SER A 83 -12.31 -16.53 -6.00
C SER A 83 -13.61 -16.29 -5.23
N GLY A 84 -14.62 -15.68 -5.86
CA GLY A 84 -15.96 -15.53 -5.30
C GLY A 84 -16.66 -16.87 -5.04
N MET A 85 -16.55 -17.80 -5.99
CA MET A 85 -17.13 -19.14 -5.86
C MET A 85 -16.47 -19.97 -4.74
N LYS A 86 -15.15 -19.84 -4.57
CA LYS A 86 -14.41 -20.50 -3.48
C LYS A 86 -14.81 -19.98 -2.10
N ARG A 87 -15.03 -18.66 -1.95
CA ARG A 87 -15.54 -18.07 -0.69
C ARG A 87 -16.95 -18.54 -0.33
N VAL A 88 -17.81 -18.76 -1.33
CA VAL A 88 -19.15 -19.32 -1.09
C VAL A 88 -19.06 -20.77 -0.60
N GLN A 89 -18.14 -21.57 -1.16
CA GLN A 89 -17.88 -22.93 -0.68
C GLN A 89 -17.29 -22.95 0.73
N GLU A 90 -16.32 -22.08 1.03
CA GLU A 90 -15.73 -21.96 2.38
C GLU A 90 -16.77 -21.49 3.41
N THR A 91 -17.67 -20.56 3.05
CA THR A 91 -18.76 -20.10 3.92
C THR A 91 -19.81 -21.19 4.17
N LEU A 92 -20.06 -22.07 3.19
CA LEU A 92 -20.93 -23.23 3.35
C LEU A 92 -20.30 -24.28 4.27
N ILE A 93 -18.99 -24.51 4.15
CA ILE A 93 -18.24 -25.44 5.01
C ILE A 93 -18.14 -24.92 6.44
N ASP A 94 -17.88 -23.63 6.65
CA ASP A 94 -17.83 -23.03 7.99
C ASP A 94 -19.19 -23.03 8.69
N ARG A 95 -20.30 -22.83 7.95
CA ARG A 95 -21.65 -22.97 8.51
C ARG A 95 -22.01 -24.42 8.85
N LEU A 96 -21.32 -25.40 8.29
CA LEU A 96 -21.46 -26.83 8.64
C LEU A 96 -20.61 -27.25 9.86
N GLY A 97 -19.65 -26.42 10.28
CA GLY A 97 -18.63 -26.80 11.27
C GLY A 97 -18.96 -26.58 12.76
N SER A 98 -20.03 -25.86 13.14
CA SER A 98 -20.09 -25.26 14.49
C SER A 98 -21.15 -25.79 15.49
N ASN A 99 -21.82 -26.93 15.29
CA ASN A 99 -22.79 -27.41 16.30
C ASN A 99 -23.02 -28.94 16.29
N GLU A 100 -22.29 -29.67 17.14
CA GLU A 100 -22.36 -31.13 17.27
C GLU A 100 -23.73 -31.66 17.72
N GLY A 101 -24.50 -30.89 18.49
CA GLY A 101 -25.86 -31.29 18.93
C GLY A 101 -26.92 -31.20 17.82
N ARG A 102 -26.77 -30.26 16.88
CA ARG A 102 -27.71 -30.05 15.76
C ARG A 102 -27.43 -30.97 14.57
N ARG A 103 -26.22 -31.54 14.50
CA ARG A 103 -25.73 -32.43 13.45
C ARG A 103 -26.47 -33.77 13.41
N LYS A 104 -26.89 -34.32 14.55
CA LYS A 104 -27.69 -35.57 14.60
C LYS A 104 -29.12 -35.34 14.11
N TRP A 105 -29.75 -34.24 14.52
CA TRP A 105 -31.10 -33.89 14.09
C TRP A 105 -31.16 -33.41 12.63
N MET A 106 -30.14 -32.71 12.14
CA MET A 106 -30.03 -32.38 10.71
C MET A 106 -29.67 -33.59 9.85
N ALA A 107 -28.84 -34.53 10.32
CA ALA A 107 -28.60 -35.77 9.56
C ALA A 107 -29.87 -36.62 9.44
N VAL A 108 -30.68 -36.70 10.50
CA VAL A 108 -31.99 -37.36 10.46
C VAL A 108 -32.96 -36.59 9.57
N GLY A 109 -33.02 -35.25 9.67
CA GLY A 109 -33.86 -34.41 8.80
C GLY A 109 -33.44 -34.43 7.33
N LEU A 110 -32.14 -34.58 7.04
CA LEU A 110 -31.59 -34.69 5.69
C LEU A 110 -31.76 -36.10 5.14
N LEU A 111 -31.71 -37.15 5.97
CA LEU A 111 -32.09 -38.50 5.58
C LEU A 111 -33.60 -38.64 5.36
N LEU A 112 -34.44 -37.99 6.17
CA LEU A 112 -35.89 -37.94 5.95
C LEU A 112 -36.23 -37.11 4.71
N GLY A 113 -35.54 -35.98 4.51
CA GLY A 113 -35.67 -35.14 3.32
C GLY A 113 -35.22 -35.88 2.05
N CYS A 114 -34.10 -36.60 2.10
CA CYS A 114 -33.65 -37.47 1.01
C CYS A 114 -34.58 -38.67 0.79
N ALA A 115 -35.24 -39.21 1.82
CA ALA A 115 -36.22 -40.29 1.68
C ALA A 115 -37.55 -39.80 1.08
N VAL A 116 -37.98 -38.58 1.39
CA VAL A 116 -39.17 -37.95 0.77
C VAL A 116 -38.90 -37.56 -0.68
N ILE A 117 -37.68 -37.06 -0.99
CA ILE A 117 -37.25 -36.79 -2.36
C ILE A 117 -37.07 -38.11 -3.14
N ALA A 118 -36.50 -39.15 -2.53
CA ALA A 118 -36.40 -40.48 -3.15
C ALA A 118 -37.77 -41.13 -3.37
N GLY A 119 -38.72 -40.96 -2.45
CA GLY A 119 -40.11 -41.42 -2.59
C GLY A 119 -40.87 -40.68 -3.70
N ALA A 120 -40.69 -39.37 -3.82
CA ALA A 120 -41.26 -38.56 -4.90
C ALA A 120 -40.62 -38.89 -6.27
N VAL A 121 -39.33 -39.25 -6.28
CA VAL A 121 -38.62 -39.74 -7.47
C VAL A 121 -39.10 -41.15 -7.85
N ILE A 122 -39.33 -42.07 -6.90
CA ILE A 122 -39.83 -43.42 -7.17
C ILE A 122 -41.28 -43.38 -7.70
N TRP A 123 -42.13 -42.53 -7.13
CA TRP A 123 -43.51 -42.36 -7.60
C TRP A 123 -43.60 -41.62 -8.95
N GLY A 124 -42.66 -40.70 -9.23
CA GLY A 124 -42.50 -40.07 -10.54
C GLY A 124 -41.91 -40.99 -11.61
N VAL A 125 -41.10 -41.98 -11.20
CA VAL A 125 -40.48 -42.98 -12.10
C VAL A 125 -41.47 -44.04 -12.57
N ASP A 126 -42.48 -44.43 -11.78
CA ASP A 126 -43.55 -45.34 -12.24
C ASP A 126 -44.48 -44.66 -13.27
N ALA A 127 -44.71 -43.35 -13.17
CA ALA A 127 -45.51 -42.58 -14.13
C ALA A 127 -44.75 -42.25 -15.44
N LEU A 128 -43.42 -42.28 -15.41
CA LEU A 128 -42.54 -42.09 -16.58
C LEU A 128 -42.10 -43.42 -17.24
N GLY A 129 -42.28 -44.55 -16.54
CA GLY A 129 -41.92 -45.90 -17.02
C GLY A 129 -42.69 -46.33 -18.28
N GLU A 130 -43.97 -45.97 -18.40
CA GLU A 130 -44.76 -46.26 -19.61
C GLU A 130 -44.35 -45.42 -20.83
N GLN A 131 -43.70 -44.26 -20.64
CA GLN A 131 -43.23 -43.40 -21.74
C GLN A 131 -41.78 -43.68 -22.16
N VAL A 132 -40.96 -44.29 -21.28
CA VAL A 132 -39.55 -44.58 -21.54
C VAL A 132 -39.32 -45.98 -22.12
N GLU A 133 -40.22 -46.95 -21.94
CA GLU A 133 -40.10 -48.27 -22.61
C GLU A 133 -40.17 -48.16 -24.16
N ALA A 134 -40.76 -47.08 -24.68
CA ALA A 134 -40.76 -46.72 -26.10
C ALA A 134 -39.45 -46.07 -26.58
N THR A 135 -38.64 -45.52 -25.67
CA THR A 135 -37.46 -44.69 -26.02
C THR A 135 -36.13 -45.31 -25.54
N GLY A 136 -36.19 -46.31 -24.65
CA GLY A 136 -35.05 -46.97 -23.99
C GLY A 136 -34.33 -48.09 -24.75
N ARG A 137 -34.55 -48.32 -26.06
CA ARG A 137 -33.67 -49.26 -26.81
C ARG A 137 -32.43 -48.63 -27.41
N ARG A 138 -32.26 -47.31 -27.34
CA ARG A 138 -31.11 -46.64 -27.98
C ARG A 138 -30.29 -45.82 -27.00
N LEU A 139 -29.41 -46.50 -26.27
CA LEU A 139 -28.11 -45.99 -25.81
C LEU A 139 -27.98 -45.76 -24.30
N GLU A 140 -27.48 -46.82 -23.66
CA GLU A 140 -26.76 -46.83 -22.39
C GLU A 140 -25.40 -46.09 -22.48
N LYS A 141 -25.21 -45.08 -21.60
CA LYS A 141 -23.99 -44.61 -20.86
C LYS A 141 -22.69 -44.21 -21.63
N PRO A 142 -21.75 -43.37 -21.08
CA PRO A 142 -21.71 -42.55 -19.85
C PRO A 142 -21.39 -41.03 -20.05
N ASN A 143 -21.57 -40.20 -19.00
CA ASN A 143 -21.47 -38.72 -18.96
C ASN A 143 -20.13 -38.13 -19.44
N ALA A 144 -20.19 -37.28 -20.47
CA ALA A 144 -19.13 -36.40 -20.91
C ALA A 144 -19.39 -34.94 -20.47
N ASP A 145 -18.31 -34.17 -20.46
CA ASP A 145 -18.23 -32.78 -20.01
C ASP A 145 -19.24 -31.92 -20.80
N PRO A 146 -20.26 -31.27 -20.20
CA PRO A 146 -21.39 -30.69 -20.93
C PRO A 146 -21.00 -29.59 -21.93
N VAL A 147 -19.81 -29.00 -21.76
CA VAL A 147 -19.23 -28.03 -22.72
C VAL A 147 -18.52 -28.75 -23.87
N ALA A 148 -17.90 -29.90 -23.61
CA ALA A 148 -17.34 -30.77 -24.65
C ALA A 148 -18.45 -31.54 -25.40
N ASP A 149 -19.53 -31.95 -24.73
CA ASP A 149 -20.69 -32.60 -25.34
C ASP A 149 -21.52 -31.64 -26.17
N ALA A 150 -21.68 -30.37 -25.74
CA ALA A 150 -22.25 -29.33 -26.57
C ALA A 150 -21.38 -29.06 -27.82
N ALA A 151 -20.04 -29.01 -27.66
CA ALA A 151 -19.13 -28.85 -28.80
C ALA A 151 -19.12 -30.09 -29.71
N LEU A 152 -19.22 -31.31 -29.16
CA LEU A 152 -19.24 -32.56 -29.93
C LEU A 152 -20.59 -32.79 -30.62
N THR A 153 -21.72 -32.41 -30.02
CA THR A 153 -23.03 -32.40 -30.71
C THR A 153 -23.09 -31.32 -31.79
N GLU A 154 -22.45 -30.17 -31.59
CA GLU A 154 -22.32 -29.15 -32.63
C GLU A 154 -21.42 -29.62 -33.79
N ILE A 155 -20.33 -30.33 -33.51
CA ILE A 155 -19.46 -30.96 -34.51
C ILE A 155 -20.18 -32.10 -35.26
N GLN A 156 -20.98 -32.93 -34.56
CA GLN A 156 -21.79 -33.97 -35.21
C GLN A 156 -22.90 -33.36 -36.08
N GLY A 157 -23.57 -32.30 -35.62
CA GLY A 157 -24.55 -31.58 -36.43
C GLY A 157 -23.94 -30.88 -37.66
N MET A 158 -22.68 -30.45 -37.58
CA MET A 158 -21.94 -29.94 -38.75
C MET A 158 -21.55 -31.06 -39.71
N ARG A 159 -21.25 -32.27 -39.21
CA ARG A 159 -20.91 -33.45 -40.02
C ARG A 159 -22.10 -33.98 -40.83
N ASP A 160 -23.30 -33.97 -40.25
CA ASP A 160 -24.52 -34.40 -40.95
C ASP A 160 -24.94 -33.39 -42.04
N ARG A 161 -24.68 -32.09 -41.83
CA ARG A 161 -24.86 -31.06 -42.87
C ARG A 161 -23.84 -31.19 -44.01
N LEU A 162 -22.62 -31.64 -43.70
CA LEU A 162 -21.56 -31.93 -44.65
C LEU A 162 -21.89 -33.08 -45.61
N GLU A 163 -22.64 -34.10 -45.16
CA GLU A 163 -23.13 -35.19 -46.02
C GLU A 163 -24.27 -34.78 -46.96
N GLN A 164 -24.99 -33.70 -46.62
CA GLN A 164 -26.07 -33.13 -47.45
C GLN A 164 -25.60 -32.02 -48.40
N MET A 165 -24.38 -31.50 -48.24
CA MET A 165 -23.83 -30.44 -49.09
C MET A 165 -23.23 -31.03 -50.38
N GLU A 166 -23.56 -30.44 -51.54
CA GLU A 166 -22.91 -30.77 -52.81
C GLU A 166 -21.38 -30.61 -52.70
N GLY A 167 -20.61 -31.45 -53.38
CA GLY A 167 -19.16 -31.60 -53.15
C GLY A 167 -18.31 -30.31 -53.20
N ARG A 168 -18.81 -29.24 -53.86
CA ARG A 168 -18.17 -27.91 -53.85
C ARG A 168 -18.27 -27.21 -52.49
N ASP A 169 -19.42 -27.29 -51.85
CA ASP A 169 -19.66 -26.70 -50.54
C ASP A 169 -18.99 -27.53 -49.45
N GLN A 170 -18.92 -28.85 -49.63
CA GLN A 170 -18.16 -29.76 -48.78
C GLN A 170 -16.67 -29.40 -48.75
N ALA A 171 -16.05 -29.12 -49.91
CA ALA A 171 -14.66 -28.71 -50.00
C ALA A 171 -14.37 -27.37 -49.32
N MET A 172 -15.26 -26.37 -49.49
CA MET A 172 -15.12 -25.07 -48.81
C MET A 172 -15.25 -25.19 -47.29
N PHE A 173 -16.11 -26.08 -46.80
CA PHE A 173 -16.26 -26.30 -45.37
C PHE A 173 -15.03 -27.00 -44.76
N LEU A 174 -14.47 -28.01 -45.44
CA LEU A 174 -13.24 -28.67 -44.99
C LEU A 174 -12.05 -27.70 -44.95
N ASP A 175 -11.90 -26.81 -45.95
CA ASP A 175 -10.89 -25.74 -45.93
C ASP A 175 -11.09 -24.76 -44.76
N ARG A 176 -12.35 -24.44 -44.41
CA ARG A 176 -12.64 -23.62 -43.22
C ARG A 176 -12.32 -24.35 -41.92
N LEU A 177 -12.59 -25.65 -41.82
CA LEU A 177 -12.22 -26.45 -40.65
C LEU A 177 -10.71 -26.52 -40.48
N ASP A 178 -9.96 -26.72 -41.56
CA ASP A 178 -8.50 -26.77 -41.53
C ASP A 178 -7.91 -25.42 -41.06
N LYS A 179 -8.42 -24.31 -41.59
CA LYS A 179 -8.06 -22.95 -41.13
C LYS A 179 -8.42 -22.69 -39.68
N LEU A 180 -9.55 -23.21 -39.19
CA LEU A 180 -9.94 -23.10 -37.78
C LEU A 180 -9.03 -23.95 -36.90
N GLN A 181 -8.70 -25.17 -37.31
CA GLN A 181 -7.79 -26.05 -36.60
C GLN A 181 -6.39 -25.42 -36.48
N ASP A 182 -5.86 -24.87 -37.57
CA ASP A 182 -4.60 -24.11 -37.59
C ASP A 182 -4.63 -22.91 -36.64
N ARG A 183 -5.77 -22.21 -36.57
CA ARG A 183 -5.95 -21.08 -35.66
C ARG A 183 -6.00 -21.52 -34.20
N VAL A 184 -6.66 -22.62 -33.90
CA VAL A 184 -6.71 -23.20 -32.55
C VAL A 184 -5.30 -23.65 -32.13
N GLN A 185 -4.55 -24.31 -33.00
CA GLN A 185 -3.17 -24.72 -32.72
C GLN A 185 -2.25 -23.51 -32.47
N ARG A 186 -2.38 -22.45 -33.28
CA ARG A 186 -1.65 -21.19 -33.04
C ARG A 186 -2.01 -20.55 -31.70
N LEU A 187 -3.29 -20.47 -31.35
CA LEU A 187 -3.73 -19.94 -30.06
C LEU A 187 -3.25 -20.81 -28.88
N GLN A 188 -3.19 -22.13 -29.04
CA GLN A 188 -2.63 -23.03 -28.02
C GLN A 188 -1.12 -22.80 -27.85
N ALA A 189 -0.38 -22.63 -28.93
CA ALA A 189 1.05 -22.30 -28.88
C ALA A 189 1.30 -20.93 -28.23
N GLU A 190 0.52 -19.90 -28.60
CA GLU A 190 0.56 -18.57 -27.99
C GLU A 190 0.24 -18.64 -26.48
N ARG A 191 -0.79 -19.39 -26.09
CA ARG A 191 -1.14 -19.57 -24.67
C ARG A 191 0.01 -20.19 -23.89
N LEU A 192 0.65 -21.23 -24.44
CA LEU A 192 1.76 -21.92 -23.79
C LEU A 192 3.00 -21.01 -23.70
N GLN A 193 3.21 -20.13 -24.68
CA GLN A 193 4.22 -19.09 -24.62
C GLN A 193 3.93 -18.06 -23.52
N VAL A 194 2.70 -17.56 -23.43
CA VAL A 194 2.30 -16.61 -22.38
C VAL A 194 2.42 -17.23 -20.98
N GLU A 195 2.11 -18.53 -20.82
CA GLU A 195 2.31 -19.24 -19.56
C GLU A 195 3.80 -19.29 -19.16
N ARG A 196 4.71 -19.59 -20.12
CA ARG A 196 6.16 -19.54 -19.88
C ARG A 196 6.65 -18.14 -19.54
N ASP A 197 6.18 -17.11 -20.25
CA ASP A 197 6.57 -15.72 -19.99
C ASP A 197 6.09 -15.25 -18.61
N ARG A 198 4.88 -15.65 -18.20
CA ARG A 198 4.35 -15.39 -16.86
C ARG A 198 5.18 -16.05 -15.78
N ASP A 199 5.59 -17.30 -15.99
CA ASP A 199 6.37 -18.04 -15.00
C ASP A 199 7.79 -17.47 -14.89
N ARG A 200 8.40 -17.07 -16.02
CA ARG A 200 9.66 -16.32 -16.04
C ARG A 200 9.56 -14.98 -15.30
N ALA A 201 8.50 -14.21 -15.53
CA ALA A 201 8.27 -12.96 -14.82
C ALA A 201 8.08 -13.18 -13.30
N ARG A 202 7.48 -14.30 -12.88
CA ARG A 202 7.38 -14.67 -11.46
C ARG A 202 8.74 -15.01 -10.86
N GLU A 203 9.60 -15.70 -11.59
CA GLU A 203 10.97 -15.98 -11.15
C GLU A 203 11.78 -14.67 -11.02
N GLU A 204 11.68 -13.76 -11.99
CA GLU A 204 12.35 -12.46 -11.95
C GLU A 204 11.84 -11.58 -10.80
N LEU A 205 10.52 -11.58 -10.53
CA LEU A 205 9.95 -10.89 -9.37
C LEU A 205 10.34 -11.55 -8.04
N GLY A 206 10.49 -12.88 -8.02
CA GLY A 206 10.99 -13.63 -6.88
C GLY A 206 12.44 -13.26 -6.55
N ALA A 207 13.30 -13.24 -7.57
CA ALA A 207 14.69 -12.81 -7.45
C ALA A 207 14.79 -11.36 -6.98
N GLY A 208 14.03 -10.45 -7.59
CA GLY A 208 14.01 -9.04 -7.19
C GLY A 208 13.50 -8.81 -5.75
N LYS A 209 12.59 -9.66 -5.26
CA LYS A 209 12.15 -9.61 -3.86
C LYS A 209 13.25 -10.11 -2.90
N ALA A 210 13.99 -11.15 -3.27
CA ALA A 210 15.12 -11.65 -2.51
C ALA A 210 16.23 -10.58 -2.41
N ASP A 211 16.56 -9.91 -3.51
CA ASP A 211 17.54 -8.81 -3.52
C ASP A 211 17.10 -7.64 -2.63
N ARG A 212 15.83 -7.26 -2.67
CA ARG A 212 15.30 -6.21 -1.77
C ARG A 212 15.37 -6.58 -0.31
N LEU A 213 15.16 -7.85 0.04
CA LEU A 213 15.31 -8.32 1.42
C LEU A 213 16.77 -8.25 1.84
N ARG A 214 17.70 -8.71 0.99
CA ARG A 214 19.14 -8.64 1.25
C ARG A 214 19.64 -7.20 1.45
N VAL A 215 19.23 -6.28 0.57
CA VAL A 215 19.54 -4.84 0.71
C VAL A 215 18.89 -4.25 1.96
N GLY A 216 17.71 -4.74 2.35
CA GLY A 216 17.06 -4.36 3.61
C GLY A 216 17.89 -4.77 4.84
N GLU A 217 18.37 -6.01 4.86
CA GLU A 217 19.25 -6.54 5.91
C GLU A 217 20.57 -5.78 5.98
N GLU A 218 21.24 -5.56 4.84
CA GLU A 218 22.48 -4.75 4.76
C GLU A 218 22.26 -3.31 5.28
N ARG A 219 21.09 -2.71 5.02
CA ARG A 219 20.77 -1.36 5.50
C ARG A 219 20.55 -1.33 7.02
N ASP A 220 19.89 -2.34 7.55
CA ASP A 220 19.61 -2.43 8.99
C ASP A 220 20.91 -2.73 9.77
N GLU A 221 21.80 -3.57 9.23
CA GLU A 221 23.15 -3.78 9.77
C GLU A 221 23.97 -2.48 9.78
N ALA A 222 24.01 -1.74 8.66
CA ALA A 222 24.70 -0.45 8.60
C ALA A 222 24.13 0.59 9.58
N ARG A 223 22.83 0.51 9.87
CA ARG A 223 22.19 1.38 10.86
C ARG A 223 22.62 1.03 12.29
N ASP A 224 22.73 -0.25 12.60
CA ASP A 224 23.21 -0.72 13.89
C ASP A 224 24.69 -0.33 14.11
N GLU A 225 25.53 -0.43 13.07
CA GLU A 225 26.92 0.05 13.11
C GLU A 225 27.02 1.57 13.35
N LEU A 226 26.14 2.36 12.73
CA LEU A 226 26.07 3.81 12.97
C LEU A 226 25.64 4.13 14.40
N ASP A 227 24.69 3.40 14.96
CA ASP A 227 24.25 3.58 16.34
C ASP A 227 25.33 3.19 17.35
N VAL A 228 26.09 2.11 17.08
CA VAL A 228 27.28 1.74 17.87
C VAL A 228 28.35 2.84 17.80
N SER A 229 28.64 3.34 16.60
CA SER A 229 29.61 4.42 16.38
C SER A 229 29.19 5.72 17.07
N ARG A 230 27.90 6.06 17.03
CA ARG A 230 27.34 7.22 17.72
C ARG A 230 27.45 7.10 19.23
N LYS A 231 27.18 5.92 19.79
CA LYS A 231 27.36 5.65 21.23
C LYS A 231 28.84 5.74 21.63
N ALA A 232 29.76 5.25 20.80
CA ALA A 232 31.19 5.37 21.03
C ALA A 232 31.65 6.84 21.01
N MET A 233 31.22 7.63 20.03
CA MET A 233 31.48 9.07 19.98
C MET A 233 30.92 9.81 21.20
N ALA A 234 29.69 9.49 21.62
CA ALA A 234 29.09 10.09 22.82
C ALA A 234 29.91 9.81 24.09
N ARG A 235 30.47 8.60 24.22
CA ARG A 235 31.38 8.25 25.34
C ARG A 235 32.69 9.03 25.28
N LEU A 236 33.31 9.15 24.10
CA LEU A 236 34.53 9.93 23.91
C LEU A 236 34.31 11.42 24.22
N VAL A 237 33.19 12.00 23.79
CA VAL A 237 32.83 13.39 24.11
C VAL A 237 32.60 13.58 25.60
N ALA A 238 31.89 12.65 26.26
CA ALA A 238 31.69 12.70 27.71
C ALA A 238 33.01 12.62 28.48
N GLN A 239 33.94 11.78 28.04
CA GLN A 239 35.28 11.68 28.62
C GLN A 239 36.09 12.97 28.41
N ALA A 240 36.10 13.53 27.20
CA ALA A 240 36.79 14.78 26.91
C ALA A 240 36.27 15.96 27.75
N LEU A 241 34.96 16.03 27.99
CA LEU A 241 34.36 17.03 28.88
C LEU A 241 34.75 16.82 30.35
N ALA A 242 34.87 15.57 30.80
CA ALA A 242 35.36 15.26 32.15
C ALA A 242 36.84 15.68 32.30
N ASP A 243 37.68 15.40 31.30
CA ASP A 243 39.09 15.79 31.29
C ASP A 243 39.26 17.32 31.29
N GLN A 244 38.42 18.06 30.54
CA GLN A 244 38.41 19.53 30.57
C GLN A 244 38.06 20.09 31.95
N ARG A 245 37.10 19.47 32.66
CA ARG A 245 36.76 19.88 34.03
C ARG A 245 37.92 19.64 34.98
N LEU A 246 38.57 18.49 34.90
CA LEU A 246 39.73 18.17 35.73
C LEU A 246 40.89 19.14 35.47
N LEU A 247 41.14 19.52 34.21
CA LEU A 247 42.10 20.57 33.87
C LEU A 247 41.73 21.94 34.45
N SER A 248 40.44 22.29 34.47
CA SER A 248 39.99 23.54 35.09
C SER A 248 40.18 23.54 36.62
N GLU A 249 39.86 22.43 37.29
CA GLU A 249 40.08 22.25 38.74
C GLU A 249 41.57 22.30 39.09
N LEU A 250 42.43 21.65 38.29
CA LEU A 250 43.88 21.74 38.45
C LEU A 250 44.39 23.17 38.31
N ASN A 251 43.89 23.92 37.32
CA ASN A 251 44.26 25.33 37.16
C ASN A 251 43.82 26.18 38.35
N ASP A 252 42.66 25.93 38.93
CA ASP A 252 42.18 26.63 40.13
C ASP A 252 43.04 26.30 41.36
N VAL A 253 43.43 25.03 41.53
CA VAL A 253 44.36 24.61 42.60
C VAL A 253 45.73 25.28 42.44
N ILE A 254 46.26 25.33 41.21
CA ILE A 254 47.52 26.04 40.93
C ILE A 254 47.37 27.54 41.22
N ALA A 255 46.24 28.15 40.86
CA ALA A 255 45.97 29.57 41.11
C ALA A 255 45.83 29.90 42.60
N THR A 256 45.28 28.99 43.41
CA THR A 256 45.21 29.12 44.87
C THR A 256 46.58 28.91 45.54
N LEU A 257 47.35 27.92 45.09
CA LEU A 257 48.74 27.73 45.55
C LEU A 257 49.63 28.95 45.24
N LYS A 258 49.51 29.53 44.03
CA LYS A 258 50.25 30.75 43.65
C LYS A 258 49.87 31.98 44.50
N ARG A 259 48.65 32.04 45.02
CA ARG A 259 48.18 33.13 45.88
C ARG A 259 48.66 33.04 47.33
N GLY A 260 49.32 31.95 47.74
CA GLY A 260 49.95 31.84 49.06
C GLY A 260 48.97 31.68 50.23
N GLU A 261 47.69 31.39 49.97
CA GLU A 261 46.65 31.28 51.02
C GLU A 261 46.67 29.94 51.79
N VAL A 262 47.45 28.95 51.33
CA VAL A 262 47.50 27.60 51.95
C VAL A 262 48.15 27.61 53.35
N GLY A 263 48.88 28.67 53.72
CA GLY A 263 49.44 28.83 55.07
C GLY A 263 48.42 29.17 56.16
N ALA A 264 47.23 29.70 55.81
CA ALA A 264 46.25 30.17 56.80
C ALA A 264 45.08 29.18 57.03
N ALA A 265 44.70 28.38 56.02
CA ALA A 265 43.50 27.53 56.09
C ALA A 265 43.67 26.25 56.93
N LEU A 266 44.88 25.69 57.04
CA LEU A 266 45.15 24.49 57.86
C LEU A 266 45.09 24.75 59.39
N ARG A 267 44.81 25.99 59.82
CA ARG A 267 44.68 26.35 61.24
C ARG A 267 43.24 26.57 61.71
N ALA A 268 42.24 26.52 60.82
CA ALA A 268 40.87 26.90 61.13
C ALA A 268 39.85 25.75 61.10
N GLU A 269 40.30 24.49 61.02
CA GLU A 269 39.43 23.31 61.00
C GLU A 269 39.18 22.79 62.42
N SER A 270 38.42 23.57 63.20
CA SER A 270 37.90 23.12 64.50
C SER A 270 36.66 23.92 64.93
N ALA A 271 35.58 23.86 64.15
CA ALA A 271 34.26 24.32 64.60
C ALA A 271 33.12 23.54 63.88
N PRO A 272 32.09 23.07 64.60
CA PRO A 272 31.00 22.26 64.02
C PRO A 272 29.90 23.13 63.38
N PRO A 273 29.14 22.59 62.40
CA PRO A 273 28.14 23.36 61.67
C PRO A 273 26.78 23.44 62.39
N VAL A 274 26.20 24.64 62.38
CA VAL A 274 24.85 24.94 62.88
C VAL A 274 23.81 24.66 61.79
N VAL A 275 22.87 23.76 62.11
CA VAL A 275 21.69 23.42 61.29
C VAL A 275 20.64 24.53 61.38
N LYS A 276 20.13 25.01 60.24
CA LYS A 276 18.92 25.85 60.15
C LYS A 276 17.73 25.02 59.61
N PRO A 277 16.53 25.10 60.20
CA PRO A 277 15.35 24.44 59.67
C PRO A 277 14.62 25.33 58.64
N ALA A 278 14.09 24.70 57.59
CA ALA A 278 13.26 25.33 56.57
C ALA A 278 11.80 25.45 57.02
N THR A 279 11.23 26.62 56.77
CA THR A 279 9.87 27.04 57.10
C THR A 279 8.89 26.48 56.07
N THR A 280 7.85 25.79 56.54
CA THR A 280 6.65 25.42 55.79
C THR A 280 5.68 26.61 55.76
N ALA A 281 5.24 27.02 54.57
CA ALA A 281 4.12 27.93 54.38
C ALA A 281 3.07 27.25 53.49
N THR A 282 1.94 26.97 54.13
CA THR A 282 0.67 26.52 53.58
C THR A 282 -0.05 27.73 53.00
N ASP A 283 -0.62 27.63 51.80
CA ASP A 283 -1.61 28.59 51.34
C ASP A 283 -2.79 27.94 50.62
N THR A 284 -3.93 28.55 50.92
CA THR A 284 -5.32 28.09 50.90
C THR A 284 -6.03 28.35 49.57
N ALA A 285 -6.84 27.37 49.15
CA ALA A 285 -8.25 27.47 48.74
C ALA A 285 -8.77 28.63 47.86
N GLY A 286 -9.45 28.26 46.77
CA GLY A 286 -10.36 29.09 46.00
C GLY A 286 -11.44 28.25 45.34
N ALA A 287 -12.53 27.99 46.08
CA ALA A 287 -13.78 27.43 45.56
C ALA A 287 -14.64 28.55 44.94
N GLY A 288 -15.23 28.27 43.78
CA GLY A 288 -16.18 29.15 43.11
C GLY A 288 -17.39 28.34 42.66
N GLU A 289 -18.35 28.19 43.57
CA GLU A 289 -19.67 27.63 43.36
C GLU A 289 -20.66 28.81 43.22
N VAL A 290 -21.42 28.87 42.11
CA VAL A 290 -22.58 29.78 41.99
C VAL A 290 -23.78 29.01 41.45
N ALA A 291 -24.87 29.24 42.17
CA ALA A 291 -26.19 28.66 42.16
C ALA A 291 -27.02 28.73 40.86
N VAL A 292 -27.79 27.64 40.66
CA VAL A 292 -29.26 27.56 40.54
C VAL A 292 -30.01 28.73 39.86
N ALA A 293 -30.69 28.40 38.76
CA ALA A 293 -31.98 29.00 38.41
C ALA A 293 -32.95 27.89 37.99
N ALA A 294 -33.94 27.64 38.85
CA ALA A 294 -35.12 26.84 38.56
C ALA A 294 -36.16 27.75 37.87
N GLY A 295 -36.74 27.27 36.78
CA GLY A 295 -37.88 27.87 36.10
C GLY A 295 -38.71 26.73 35.50
N GLU A 296 -39.83 26.45 36.17
CA GLU A 296 -40.77 25.36 35.86
C GLU A 296 -41.95 25.89 35.04
N ALA A 297 -42.52 25.00 34.22
CA ALA A 297 -43.84 25.01 33.57
C ALA A 297 -44.00 25.71 32.20
N ALA A 298 -43.99 24.89 31.14
CA ALA A 298 -45.17 24.65 30.29
C ALA A 298 -44.90 23.42 29.41
N GLY A 299 -45.81 22.44 29.42
CA GLY A 299 -45.67 21.19 28.68
C GLY A 299 -45.78 21.41 27.17
N ASP A 300 -44.69 21.17 26.47
CA ASP A 300 -44.67 20.97 25.03
C ASP A 300 -44.66 19.46 24.71
N PRO A 301 -45.31 19.03 23.61
CA PRO A 301 -45.40 17.64 23.18
C PRO A 301 -44.00 17.07 22.87
N PRO A 302 -43.79 15.74 22.93
CA PRO A 302 -42.46 15.13 22.80
C PRO A 302 -41.75 15.62 21.53
N ASP A 303 -40.69 16.40 21.77
CA ASP A 303 -39.85 17.07 20.81
C ASP A 303 -39.40 16.10 19.71
N ALA A 304 -39.74 16.43 18.46
CA ALA A 304 -38.98 15.93 17.33
C ALA A 304 -37.51 16.30 17.55
N PRO A 305 -36.55 15.38 17.34
CA PRO A 305 -35.15 15.64 17.62
C PRO A 305 -34.69 16.88 16.86
N LYS A 306 -34.38 17.94 17.61
CA LYS A 306 -33.86 19.19 17.06
C LYS A 306 -32.62 18.85 16.21
N PRO A 307 -32.60 19.20 14.91
CA PRO A 307 -31.51 18.81 14.03
C PRO A 307 -30.18 19.34 14.60
N ALA A 308 -29.18 18.46 14.70
CA ALA A 308 -27.85 18.84 15.16
C ALA A 308 -27.34 20.00 14.29
N ALA A 309 -26.83 21.05 14.94
CA ALA A 309 -26.35 22.23 14.23
C ALA A 309 -25.10 21.88 13.40
N VAL A 310 -25.25 21.80 12.09
CA VAL A 310 -24.16 21.62 11.13
C VAL A 310 -23.27 22.87 11.18
N ARG A 311 -21.96 22.66 11.37
CA ARG A 311 -20.95 23.73 11.46
C ARG A 311 -20.03 23.71 10.26
N VAL A 312 -19.69 24.88 9.72
CA VAL A 312 -18.72 24.99 8.62
C VAL A 312 -17.32 24.71 9.15
N VAL A 313 -16.55 23.92 8.40
CA VAL A 313 -15.15 23.63 8.70
C VAL A 313 -14.28 24.84 8.38
N THR A 314 -13.49 25.31 9.35
CA THR A 314 -12.54 26.41 9.14
C THR A 314 -11.14 25.86 8.79
N PRO A 315 -10.29 26.65 8.12
CA PRO A 315 -8.90 26.26 7.86
C PRO A 315 -8.11 25.92 9.13
N THR A 316 -8.34 26.66 10.22
CA THR A 316 -7.71 26.42 11.52
C THR A 316 -8.13 25.06 12.10
N PHE A 317 -9.42 24.73 12.02
CA PHE A 317 -9.93 23.42 12.44
C PHE A 317 -9.25 22.27 11.67
N LEU A 318 -9.14 22.39 10.34
CA LEU A 318 -8.43 21.38 9.53
C LEU A 318 -6.96 21.27 9.91
N SER A 319 -6.28 22.40 10.18
CA SER A 319 -4.89 22.42 10.60
C SER A 319 -4.68 21.69 11.93
N ASP A 320 -5.56 21.94 12.91
CA ASP A 320 -5.50 21.29 14.23
C ASP A 320 -5.80 19.79 14.13
N LEU A 321 -6.78 19.39 13.32
CA LEU A 321 -7.09 17.98 13.08
C LEU A 321 -5.92 17.26 12.37
N ASN A 322 -5.32 17.90 11.37
CA ASN A 322 -4.13 17.37 10.70
C ASN A 322 -2.93 17.28 11.64
N ARG A 323 -2.79 18.20 12.60
CA ARG A 323 -1.75 18.12 13.63
C ARG A 323 -1.97 16.91 14.55
N LEU A 324 -3.22 16.57 14.89
CA LEU A 324 -3.54 15.37 15.68
C LEU A 324 -3.22 14.09 14.89
N LEU A 325 -3.62 14.04 13.61
CA LEU A 325 -3.30 12.91 12.73
C LEU A 325 -1.79 12.74 12.57
N ALA A 326 -1.02 13.82 12.42
CA ALA A 326 0.43 13.74 12.26
C ALA A 326 1.18 13.16 13.47
N ARG A 327 0.57 13.12 14.66
CA ARG A 327 1.21 12.57 15.87
C ARG A 327 1.22 11.04 15.94
N HIS A 328 0.44 10.36 15.10
CA HIS A 328 0.37 8.90 15.15
C HIS A 328 1.70 8.26 14.72
N ARG A 329 2.01 7.09 15.29
CA ARG A 329 3.23 6.33 14.98
C ARG A 329 2.94 5.29 13.89
N GLY A 330 2.82 5.73 12.64
CA GLY A 330 2.54 4.88 11.48
C GLY A 330 3.54 5.04 10.34
N GLY A 331 3.54 4.09 9.41
CA GLY A 331 4.33 4.18 8.17
C GLY A 331 3.68 5.04 7.09
N GLU A 332 2.37 5.27 7.18
CA GLU A 332 1.62 6.17 6.30
C GLU A 332 1.37 7.50 7.01
N SER A 333 1.25 8.59 6.27
CA SER A 333 0.81 9.88 6.78
C SER A 333 -0.57 10.23 6.21
N TYR A 334 -1.44 10.76 7.07
CA TYR A 334 -2.83 11.07 6.76
C TYR A 334 -3.01 12.58 6.80
N THR A 335 -3.61 13.16 5.77
CA THR A 335 -3.86 14.60 5.70
C THR A 335 -5.24 14.86 5.11
N LEU A 336 -6.13 15.47 5.89
CA LEU A 336 -7.38 16.01 5.37
C LEU A 336 -7.08 17.25 4.53
N VAL A 337 -7.36 17.16 3.25
CA VAL A 337 -7.21 18.27 2.29
C VAL A 337 -8.42 19.18 2.38
N THR A 338 -9.63 18.61 2.40
CA THR A 338 -10.88 19.36 2.53
C THR A 338 -11.90 18.60 3.37
N ALA A 339 -12.76 19.35 4.03
CA ALA A 339 -14.06 18.95 4.56
C ALA A 339 -14.92 20.21 4.54
N SER A 340 -16.21 20.11 4.17
CA SER A 340 -17.06 21.29 4.04
C SER A 340 -17.72 21.66 5.37
N SER A 341 -18.23 20.67 6.08
CA SER A 341 -18.92 20.85 7.35
C SER A 341 -18.68 19.69 8.32
N PHE A 342 -19.07 19.88 9.57
CA PHE A 342 -19.06 18.86 10.62
C PHE A 342 -20.23 19.01 11.58
N ASP A 343 -20.63 17.90 12.20
CA ASP A 343 -21.63 17.84 13.26
C ASP A 343 -21.22 16.83 14.36
N THR A 344 -22.19 16.23 15.06
CA THR A 344 -21.96 15.18 16.07
C THR A 344 -21.67 13.81 15.49
N ASP A 345 -21.99 13.60 14.22
CA ASP A 345 -21.82 12.31 13.55
C ASP A 345 -20.53 12.23 12.74
N GLY A 346 -19.94 13.36 12.35
CA GLY A 346 -18.68 13.36 11.62
C GLY A 346 -18.40 14.63 10.82
N LEU A 347 -17.46 14.48 9.90
CA LEU A 347 -17.12 15.44 8.86
C LEU A 347 -17.87 15.09 7.57
N TYR A 348 -18.17 16.09 6.74
CA TYR A 348 -18.86 15.94 5.46
C TYR A 348 -18.01 16.42 4.28
N GLU A 349 -18.27 15.84 3.10
CA GLU A 349 -17.58 16.10 1.82
C GLU A 349 -16.05 16.10 1.97
N VAL A 350 -15.56 14.97 2.47
CA VAL A 350 -14.19 14.82 2.92
C VAL A 350 -13.28 14.35 1.80
N VAL A 351 -12.11 14.97 1.72
CA VAL A 351 -10.98 14.48 0.92
C VAL A 351 -9.79 14.24 1.83
N LEU A 352 -9.40 12.97 1.99
CA LEU A 352 -8.23 12.55 2.76
C LEU A 352 -7.14 12.05 1.81
N GLU A 353 -5.96 12.64 1.89
CA GLU A 353 -4.75 12.10 1.26
C GLU A 353 -4.05 11.14 2.22
N VAL A 354 -3.66 9.99 1.68
CA VAL A 354 -2.82 9.00 2.36
C VAL A 354 -1.50 8.91 1.62
N ARG A 355 -0.43 9.29 2.31
CA ARG A 355 0.94 9.34 1.77
C ARG A 355 1.80 8.25 2.40
N GLY A 356 2.67 7.65 1.59
CA GLY A 356 3.64 6.68 2.08
C GLY A 356 4.72 7.32 2.96
N ARG A 357 5.61 6.49 3.50
CA ARG A 357 6.74 6.92 4.35
C ARG A 357 7.72 7.85 3.63
N ASP A 358 7.79 7.72 2.31
CA ASP A 358 8.60 8.55 1.41
C ASP A 358 7.92 9.89 1.06
N GLY A 359 6.73 10.16 1.59
CA GLY A 359 5.94 11.35 1.29
C GLY A 359 5.18 11.29 -0.03
N SER A 360 5.34 10.20 -0.80
CA SER A 360 4.63 9.99 -2.06
C SER A 360 3.13 9.81 -1.79
N LEU A 361 2.28 10.36 -2.66
CA LEU A 361 0.84 10.21 -2.54
C LEU A 361 0.42 8.81 -2.98
N ALA A 362 0.05 7.95 -2.04
CA ALA A 362 -0.35 6.57 -2.30
C ALA A 362 -1.80 6.49 -2.79
N LYS A 363 -2.72 7.14 -2.06
CA LYS A 363 -4.15 7.16 -2.40
C LYS A 363 -4.84 8.41 -1.89
N THR A 364 -5.94 8.78 -2.54
CA THR A 364 -6.85 9.82 -2.10
C THR A 364 -8.21 9.20 -1.82
N VAL A 365 -8.77 9.43 -0.64
CA VAL A 365 -10.10 8.95 -0.24
C VAL A 365 -11.06 10.12 -0.32
N ARG A 366 -12.13 9.97 -1.11
CA ARG A 366 -13.21 10.95 -1.21
C ARG A 366 -14.48 10.32 -0.64
N ALA A 367 -15.13 10.99 0.29
CA ALA A 367 -16.31 10.46 0.97
C ALA A 367 -17.32 11.57 1.27
N GLU A 368 -18.61 11.25 1.26
CA GLU A 368 -19.65 12.17 1.69
C GLU A 368 -19.62 12.38 3.21
N LYS A 369 -19.27 11.34 3.98
CA LYS A 369 -19.19 11.40 5.44
C LYS A 369 -17.99 10.65 6.00
N MET A 370 -17.38 11.18 7.05
CA MET A 370 -16.27 10.57 7.78
C MET A 370 -16.48 10.68 9.30
N GLY A 371 -16.45 9.55 10.00
CA GLY A 371 -16.51 9.47 11.47
C GLY A 371 -15.17 9.05 12.09
N PHE A 372 -14.97 9.42 13.35
CA PHE A 372 -13.79 9.05 14.14
C PHE A 372 -14.21 8.28 15.39
N GLU A 373 -13.62 7.11 15.58
CA GLU A 373 -13.86 6.26 16.73
C GLU A 373 -12.53 5.88 17.39
N LEU A 374 -12.37 6.22 18.66
CA LEU A 374 -11.18 5.92 19.44
C LEU A 374 -11.41 4.62 20.21
N ALA A 375 -10.59 3.60 19.94
CA ALA A 375 -10.66 2.36 20.71
C ALA A 375 -9.94 2.52 22.05
N ALA A 376 -10.71 2.42 23.15
CA ALA A 376 -10.21 2.63 24.51
C ALA A 376 -9.09 1.65 24.93
N ALA A 377 -9.12 0.40 24.43
CA ALA A 377 -8.18 -0.63 24.84
C ALA A 377 -6.87 -0.70 24.03
N GLY A 378 -6.82 -0.09 22.84
CA GLY A 378 -5.78 -0.39 21.85
C GLY A 378 -4.92 0.78 21.36
N GLY A 379 -5.18 2.01 21.80
CA GLY A 379 -4.42 3.18 21.35
C GLY A 379 -4.45 3.38 19.83
N PHE A 380 -5.56 3.01 19.18
CA PHE A 380 -5.78 3.21 17.76
C PHE A 380 -7.06 4.00 17.51
N LEU A 381 -7.07 4.69 16.38
CA LEU A 381 -8.16 5.51 15.88
C LEU A 381 -8.73 4.86 14.63
N GLU A 382 -10.00 4.52 14.66
CA GLU A 382 -10.74 4.08 13.48
C GLU A 382 -11.34 5.31 12.78
N MET A 383 -11.02 5.46 11.50
CA MET A 383 -11.61 6.45 10.60
C MET A 383 -12.58 5.71 9.67
N GLY A 384 -13.88 5.94 9.83
CA GLY A 384 -14.93 5.33 9.03
C GLY A 384 -15.44 6.29 7.97
N PHE A 385 -15.42 5.90 6.71
CA PHE A 385 -15.90 6.66 5.57
C PHE A 385 -17.19 6.04 5.04
N GLN A 386 -18.14 6.88 4.64
CA GLN A 386 -19.41 6.48 4.06
C GLN A 386 -19.62 7.17 2.72
N ILE A 387 -20.14 6.41 1.75
CA ILE A 387 -20.53 6.85 0.40
C ILE A 387 -19.39 7.59 -0.32
N GLY A 388 -18.65 6.90 -1.16
CA GLY A 388 -17.49 7.50 -1.82
C GLY A 388 -16.61 6.52 -2.58
N HIS A 389 -15.38 6.95 -2.84
CA HIS A 389 -14.41 6.19 -3.61
C HIS A 389 -12.97 6.49 -3.20
N ILE A 390 -12.09 5.56 -3.55
CA ILE A 390 -10.64 5.67 -3.39
C ILE A 390 -10.02 5.87 -4.77
N GLU A 391 -9.18 6.88 -4.89
CA GLU A 391 -8.30 7.12 -6.03
C GLU A 391 -6.90 6.58 -5.70
N PHE A 392 -6.54 5.43 -6.24
CA PHE A 392 -5.19 4.87 -6.12
C PHE A 392 -4.29 5.49 -7.18
N ARG A 393 -3.11 5.98 -6.78
CA ARG A 393 -2.08 6.39 -7.74
C ARG A 393 -1.25 5.17 -8.13
N HIS A 394 -1.24 4.85 -9.43
CA HIS A 394 -0.45 3.76 -9.99
C HIS A 394 0.57 4.35 -10.98
N GLY A 395 1.81 4.53 -10.51
CA GLY A 395 2.86 5.18 -11.29
C GLY A 395 2.66 6.70 -11.46
N ILE A 396 3.35 7.28 -12.45
CA ILE A 396 3.47 8.74 -12.63
C ILE A 396 2.17 9.37 -13.19
N SER A 397 1.30 8.60 -13.85
CA SER A 397 0.18 9.19 -14.62
C SER A 397 -1.17 8.48 -14.51
N ARG A 398 -1.26 7.28 -13.94
CA ARG A 398 -2.54 6.55 -13.87
C ARG A 398 -3.16 6.65 -12.49
N THR A 399 -4.44 7.01 -12.46
CA THR A 399 -5.28 6.96 -11.27
C THR A 399 -6.39 5.94 -11.48
N VAL A 400 -6.57 5.04 -10.52
CA VAL A 400 -7.64 4.04 -10.54
C VAL A 400 -8.67 4.43 -9.48
N LYS A 401 -9.91 4.68 -9.91
CA LYS A 401 -11.04 4.93 -9.01
C LYS A 401 -11.68 3.61 -8.62
N SER A 402 -11.82 3.38 -7.32
CA SER A 402 -12.53 2.24 -6.75
C SER A 402 -13.63 2.75 -5.84
N PRO A 403 -14.92 2.45 -6.10
CA PRO A 403 -15.97 2.77 -5.15
C PRO A 403 -15.75 2.02 -3.83
N PHE A 404 -16.32 2.53 -2.74
CA PHE A 404 -16.34 1.83 -1.47
C PHE A 404 -17.18 0.55 -1.58
N PHE A 405 -16.75 -0.52 -0.90
CA PHE A 405 -17.54 -1.74 -0.83
C PHE A 405 -18.64 -1.58 0.23
N ASN A 406 -19.90 -1.83 -0.14
CA ASN A 406 -21.07 -1.57 0.71
C ASN A 406 -21.14 -0.12 1.24
N ASP A 407 -20.73 0.85 0.40
CA ASP A 407 -20.69 2.28 0.72
C ASP A 407 -19.87 2.62 1.96
N ARG A 408 -18.93 1.74 2.34
CA ARG A 408 -18.10 1.90 3.53
C ARG A 408 -16.63 1.64 3.24
N TYR A 409 -15.79 2.46 3.84
CA TYR A 409 -14.36 2.24 3.89
C TYR A 409 -13.85 2.56 5.29
N GLN A 410 -12.84 1.82 5.76
CA GLN A 410 -12.31 2.00 7.11
C GLN A 410 -10.79 2.05 7.06
N ILE A 411 -10.22 3.02 7.77
CA ILE A 411 -8.77 3.11 8.01
C ILE A 411 -8.56 3.01 9.51
N VAL A 412 -7.65 2.13 9.93
CA VAL A 412 -7.24 1.99 11.33
C VAL A 412 -5.86 2.61 11.50
N VAL A 413 -5.78 3.68 12.29
CA VAL A 413 -4.54 4.41 12.58
C VAL A 413 -3.99 3.94 13.92
N LEU A 414 -2.81 3.32 13.89
CA LEU A 414 -2.16 2.78 15.08
C LEU A 414 -1.28 3.83 15.79
N GLY A 415 -1.05 3.62 17.09
CA GLY A 415 -0.09 4.41 17.87
C GLY A 415 -0.55 5.85 18.10
N VAL A 416 -1.85 6.02 18.33
CA VAL A 416 -2.48 7.31 18.57
C VAL A 416 -2.52 7.58 20.08
N GLY A 417 -1.99 8.73 20.50
CA GLY A 417 -2.04 9.15 21.91
C GLY A 417 -3.46 9.49 22.32
N GLN A 418 -4.14 8.60 23.07
CA GLN A 418 -5.54 8.78 23.46
C GLN A 418 -5.82 10.10 24.19
N GLN A 419 -4.91 10.52 25.07
CA GLN A 419 -5.06 11.77 25.83
C GLN A 419 -5.12 13.01 24.92
N ASP A 420 -4.35 13.04 23.83
CA ASP A 420 -4.36 14.15 22.88
C ASP A 420 -5.71 14.26 22.16
N TRP A 421 -6.28 13.12 21.75
CA TRP A 421 -7.56 13.07 21.04
C TRP A 421 -8.75 13.40 21.92
N LEU A 422 -8.76 12.88 23.15
CA LEU A 422 -9.77 13.26 24.15
C LEU A 422 -9.63 14.74 24.54
N GLY A 423 -8.40 15.23 24.68
CA GLY A 423 -8.11 16.64 24.99
C GLY A 423 -8.55 17.61 23.90
N ALA A 424 -8.64 17.16 22.64
CA ALA A 424 -9.12 17.97 21.52
C ALA A 424 -10.63 18.26 21.57
N LYS A 425 -11.40 17.55 22.41
CA LYS A 425 -12.85 17.76 22.62
C LYS A 425 -13.66 17.87 21.32
N LEU A 426 -13.32 17.04 20.33
CA LEU A 426 -14.02 16.98 19.05
C LEU A 426 -15.41 16.39 19.24
N ALA A 427 -16.46 17.11 18.81
CA ALA A 427 -17.86 16.75 19.06
C ALA A 427 -18.29 15.43 18.40
N PHE A 428 -17.63 15.02 17.32
CA PHE A 428 -17.89 13.77 16.59
C PHE A 428 -16.98 12.61 16.97
N LEU A 429 -16.03 12.81 17.89
CA LEU A 429 -15.15 11.73 18.34
C LEU A 429 -15.93 10.80 19.26
N LYS A 430 -16.10 9.54 18.84
CA LYS A 430 -16.73 8.49 19.65
C LYS A 430 -15.66 7.68 20.35
N VAL A 431 -15.91 7.26 21.59
CA VAL A 431 -15.03 6.32 22.31
C VAL A 431 -15.75 4.98 22.33
N LYS A 432 -15.10 3.94 21.82
CA LYS A 432 -15.62 2.57 21.76
C LYS A 432 -15.50 1.87 23.10
#